data_AF-A0A2D6SQH2-F1
#
_entry.id   AF-A0A2D6SQH2-F1
#
_cell.length_a   1.000
_cell.length_b   1.000
_cell.length_c   1.000
_cell.angle_alpha   90.00
_cell.angle_beta   90.00
_cell.angle_gamma   90.00
#
_symmetry.space_group_name_H-M   'P 1'
#
loop_
_entity.id
_entity.type
_entity.pdbx_description
1 polymer ?
#
loop_
_entity_poly.entity_id
_entity_poly.type
_entity_poly.pdbx_seq_one_letter_code
_entity_poly.pdbx_strand_id
1 'polypeptide(L)'
;MKKANFLDWNNNILINSLKKIDLNIILVLILDTLFYLLSGYIVLFWLQRVQSNIANFNLPQNIVSMGYERAQELVSEVRTFYYLIIASFILLLIAIIFLASILKGIIWAKTIKSKISFNLISKFLVLNLIWMGFWFVIILLISLFVQQQSVPMFMLITIILGLFFTNTIYTIFMKNPSLKAIPKAIKLNISKIHLFLLPYTIILLLIFIIVKLNNLFTFRYSAILYGLIVVTYAALVRYYTSTLVQAIK
;
A
#
# COMPACT_ATOMS: atom_id res chain seq x y z
N MET A 1 -10.62 36.74 -18.08
CA MET A 1 -10.58 35.29 -18.37
C MET A 1 -11.76 34.62 -17.68
N LYS A 2 -12.67 33.97 -18.41
CA LYS A 2 -13.73 33.14 -17.78
C LYS A 2 -13.05 32.04 -16.97
N LYS A 3 -13.36 31.92 -15.68
CA LYS A 3 -12.93 30.75 -14.88
C LYS A 3 -13.45 29.51 -15.60
N ALA A 4 -12.54 28.66 -16.07
CA ALA A 4 -12.92 27.37 -16.63
C ALA A 4 -13.78 26.63 -15.59
N ASN A 5 -14.88 26.01 -16.04
CA ASN A 5 -15.70 25.19 -15.17
C ASN A 5 -14.81 24.09 -14.55
N PHE A 6 -14.96 23.87 -13.26
CA PHE A 6 -14.21 22.85 -12.51
C PHE A 6 -14.27 21.48 -13.21
N LEU A 7 -15.46 21.10 -13.69
CA LEU A 7 -15.67 19.83 -14.37
C LEU A 7 -14.89 19.77 -15.69
N ASP A 8 -14.90 20.84 -16.48
CA ASP A 8 -14.17 20.90 -17.75
C ASP A 8 -12.65 20.82 -17.51
N TRP A 9 -12.15 21.53 -16.49
CA TRP A 9 -10.74 21.44 -16.11
C TRP A 9 -10.36 20.01 -15.70
N ASN A 10 -11.16 19.36 -14.85
CA ASN A 10 -10.85 18.03 -14.36
C ASN A 10 -10.96 16.96 -15.46
N ASN A 11 -11.95 17.10 -16.35
CA ASN A 11 -12.11 16.25 -17.54
C ASN A 11 -10.91 16.42 -18.48
N ASN A 12 -10.43 17.64 -18.68
CA ASN A 12 -9.22 17.88 -19.47
C ASN A 12 -7.99 17.22 -18.83
N ILE A 13 -7.86 17.23 -17.50
CA ILE A 13 -6.79 16.48 -16.81
C ILE A 13 -6.92 14.98 -17.05
N LEU A 14 -8.12 14.42 -16.94
CA LEU A 14 -8.38 13.00 -17.19
C LEU A 14 -8.00 12.61 -18.63
N ILE A 15 -8.53 13.32 -19.62
CA ILE A 15 -8.24 13.07 -21.05
C ILE A 15 -6.75 13.18 -21.33
N ASN A 16 -6.09 14.23 -20.82
CA ASN A 16 -4.66 14.41 -21.00
C ASN A 16 -3.83 13.33 -20.30
N SER A 17 -4.32 12.75 -19.20
CA SER A 17 -3.66 11.63 -18.53
C SER A 17 -3.73 10.34 -19.36
N LEU A 18 -4.86 10.08 -20.02
CA LEU A 18 -5.02 8.93 -20.91
C LEU A 18 -4.13 9.03 -22.15
N LYS A 19 -3.95 10.24 -22.70
CA LYS A 19 -3.05 10.49 -23.84
C LYS A 19 -1.57 10.23 -23.53
N LYS A 20 -1.18 10.22 -22.25
CA LYS A 20 0.21 9.94 -21.82
C LYS A 20 0.50 8.44 -21.67
N ILE A 21 -0.51 7.59 -21.79
CA ILE A 21 -0.34 6.14 -21.76
C ILE A 21 0.41 5.72 -23.02
N ASP A 22 1.56 5.09 -22.84
CA ASP A 22 2.37 4.51 -23.92
C ASP A 22 2.59 3.01 -23.67
N LEU A 23 3.29 2.32 -24.58
CA LEU A 23 3.57 0.88 -24.47
C LEU A 23 4.29 0.49 -23.16
N ASN A 24 4.96 1.43 -22.47
CA ASN A 24 5.56 1.14 -21.17
C ASN A 24 4.50 0.84 -20.10
N ILE A 25 3.21 1.14 -20.32
CA ILE A 25 2.15 0.78 -19.39
C ILE A 25 2.09 -0.73 -19.18
N ILE A 26 2.37 -1.54 -20.21
CA ILE A 26 2.37 -3.01 -20.09
C ILE A 26 3.44 -3.44 -19.09
N LEU A 27 4.66 -2.91 -19.23
CA LEU A 27 5.74 -3.17 -18.28
C LEU A 27 5.37 -2.70 -16.86
N VAL A 28 4.74 -1.52 -16.74
CA VAL A 28 4.27 -0.99 -15.46
C VAL A 28 3.23 -1.93 -14.82
N LEU A 29 2.28 -2.46 -15.58
CA LEU A 29 1.27 -3.41 -15.10
C LEU A 29 1.91 -4.74 -14.66
N ILE A 30 2.89 -5.24 -15.42
CA ILE A 30 3.65 -6.44 -15.06
C ILE A 30 4.39 -6.22 -13.73
N LEU A 31 5.08 -5.07 -13.58
CA LEU A 31 5.81 -4.75 -12.36
C LEU A 31 4.87 -4.52 -11.16
N ASP A 32 3.70 -3.90 -11.35
CA ASP A 32 2.69 -3.77 -10.31
C ASP A 32 2.15 -5.13 -9.89
N THR A 33 1.82 -5.99 -10.85
CA THR A 33 1.36 -7.36 -10.58
C THR A 33 2.42 -8.14 -9.81
N LEU A 34 3.67 -8.08 -10.26
CA LEU A 34 4.80 -8.72 -9.60
C LEU A 34 4.99 -8.19 -8.17
N PHE A 35 4.85 -6.89 -7.95
CA PHE A 35 4.92 -6.30 -6.61
C PHE A 35 3.86 -6.87 -5.68
N TYR A 36 2.59 -6.92 -6.12
CA TYR A 36 1.50 -7.43 -5.29
C TYR A 36 1.62 -8.94 -5.05
N LEU A 37 2.00 -9.73 -6.06
CA LEU A 37 2.21 -11.17 -5.92
C LEU A 37 3.37 -11.49 -4.98
N LEU A 38 4.52 -10.84 -5.15
CA LEU A 38 5.68 -11.05 -4.28
C LEU A 38 5.40 -10.58 -2.85
N SER A 39 4.76 -9.43 -2.66
CA SER A 39 4.37 -8.96 -1.32
C SER A 39 3.41 -9.95 -0.65
N GLY A 40 2.40 -10.42 -1.39
CA GLY A 40 1.46 -11.43 -0.90
C GLY A 40 2.15 -12.74 -0.54
N TYR A 41 3.05 -13.22 -1.39
CA TYR A 41 3.84 -14.43 -1.13
C TYR A 41 4.70 -14.29 0.14
N ILE A 42 5.41 -13.16 0.32
CA ILE A 42 6.24 -12.92 1.50
C ILE A 42 5.38 -12.90 2.78
N VAL A 43 4.19 -12.29 2.74
CA VAL A 43 3.24 -12.28 3.86
C VAL A 43 2.73 -13.70 4.16
N LEU A 44 2.32 -14.46 3.15
CA LEU A 44 1.85 -15.83 3.32
C LEU A 44 2.95 -16.75 3.86
N PHE A 45 4.17 -16.61 3.34
CA PHE A 45 5.34 -17.33 3.84
C PHE A 45 5.59 -17.02 5.32
N TRP A 46 5.55 -15.74 5.71
CA TRP A 46 5.69 -15.34 7.11
C TRP A 46 4.57 -15.93 7.99
N LEU A 47 3.31 -15.85 7.56
CA LEU A 47 2.17 -16.43 8.27
C LEU A 47 2.33 -17.94 8.48
N GLN A 48 2.72 -18.68 7.44
CA GLN A 48 2.95 -20.12 7.53
C GLN A 48 4.06 -20.46 8.55
N ARG A 49 5.13 -19.65 8.60
CA ARG A 49 6.21 -19.83 9.58
C ARG A 49 5.75 -19.52 11.00
N VAL A 50 4.98 -18.46 11.19
CA VAL A 50 4.38 -18.15 12.49
C VAL A 50 3.44 -19.27 12.94
N GLN A 51 2.53 -19.73 12.08
CA GLN A 51 1.61 -20.83 12.39
C GLN A 51 2.34 -22.13 12.74
N SER A 52 3.37 -22.50 11.97
CA SER A 52 4.19 -23.68 12.28
C SER A 52 4.86 -23.56 13.65
N ASN A 53 5.36 -22.38 14.01
CA ASN A 53 5.98 -22.18 15.32
C ASN A 53 4.95 -22.15 16.46
N ILE A 54 3.74 -21.62 16.22
CA ILE A 54 2.63 -21.70 17.19
C ILE A 54 2.24 -23.17 17.42
N ALA A 55 2.13 -23.98 16.37
CA ALA A 55 1.75 -25.38 16.49
C ALA A 55 2.78 -26.21 17.27
N ASN A 56 4.07 -25.84 17.19
CA ASN A 56 5.14 -26.45 17.95
C ASN A 56 5.22 -25.94 19.40
N PHE A 57 4.50 -24.86 19.73
CA PHE A 57 4.48 -24.27 21.07
C PHE A 57 3.43 -24.99 21.94
N ASN A 58 3.88 -25.92 22.77
CA ASN A 58 2.98 -26.79 23.53
C ASN A 58 2.65 -26.18 24.90
N LEU A 59 1.58 -25.39 24.98
CA LEU A 59 1.08 -24.88 26.26
C LEU A 59 0.50 -26.05 27.07
N PRO A 60 0.99 -26.31 28.30
CA PRO A 60 0.45 -27.39 29.12
C PRO A 60 -1.01 -27.11 29.48
N GLN A 61 -1.86 -28.14 29.41
CA GLN A 61 -3.30 -28.00 29.62
C GLN A 61 -3.68 -27.51 31.03
N ASN A 62 -2.82 -27.74 32.03
CA ASN A 62 -3.06 -27.31 33.40
C ASN A 62 -1.88 -26.49 33.94
N ILE A 63 -1.99 -25.16 33.77
CA ILE A 63 -0.98 -24.19 34.21
C ILE A 63 -0.92 -24.11 35.74
N VAL A 64 -2.03 -24.37 36.42
CA VAL A 64 -2.16 -24.24 37.88
C VAL A 64 -1.47 -25.38 38.64
N SER A 65 -1.35 -26.55 38.03
CA SER A 65 -0.68 -27.71 38.61
C SER A 65 0.81 -27.78 38.30
N MET A 66 1.39 -26.79 37.61
CA MET A 66 2.83 -26.79 37.31
C MET A 66 3.64 -26.31 38.51
N GLY A 67 4.67 -27.09 38.86
CA GLY A 67 5.67 -26.67 39.84
C GLY A 67 6.39 -25.39 39.37
N TYR A 68 6.95 -24.65 40.34
CA TYR A 68 7.57 -23.35 40.12
C TYR A 68 8.63 -23.33 39.00
N GLU A 69 9.52 -24.33 38.98
CA GLU A 69 10.57 -24.45 37.97
C GLU A 69 10.00 -24.55 36.55
N ARG A 70 8.99 -25.40 36.35
CA ARG A 70 8.36 -25.59 35.04
C ARG A 70 7.54 -24.38 34.60
N ALA A 71 6.97 -23.65 35.55
CA ALA A 71 6.31 -22.37 35.28
C ALA A 71 7.30 -21.30 34.81
N GLN A 72 8.51 -21.24 35.41
CA GLN A 72 9.56 -20.31 34.97
C GLN A 72 10.08 -20.64 33.56
N GLU A 73 10.30 -21.93 33.26
CA GLU A 73 10.68 -22.37 31.92
C GLU A 73 9.64 -21.96 30.88
N LEU A 74 8.36 -22.21 31.17
CA LEU A 74 7.26 -21.84 30.27
C LEU A 74 7.20 -20.32 30.03
N VAL A 75 7.38 -19.51 31.08
CA VAL A 75 7.41 -18.04 30.93
C VAL A 75 8.56 -17.60 30.02
N SER A 76 9.73 -18.21 30.17
CA SER A 76 10.90 -17.94 29.32
C SER A 76 10.64 -18.34 27.85
N GLU A 77 10.02 -19.49 27.62
CA GLU A 77 9.62 -19.97 26.29
C GLU A 77 8.59 -19.03 25.64
N VAL A 78 7.53 -18.66 26.36
CA VAL A 78 6.51 -17.70 25.89
C VAL A 78 7.15 -16.36 25.53
N ARG A 79 8.05 -15.86 26.38
CA ARG A 79 8.75 -14.59 26.15
C ARG A 79 9.66 -14.65 24.92
N THR A 80 10.40 -15.74 24.75
CA THR A 80 11.27 -15.97 23.60
C THR A 80 10.45 -16.03 22.31
N PHE A 81 9.34 -16.78 22.35
CA PHE A 81 8.42 -16.89 21.24
C PHE A 81 7.80 -15.53 20.85
N TYR A 82 7.41 -14.73 21.85
CA TYR A 82 6.90 -13.37 21.64
C TYR A 82 7.92 -12.47 20.93
N TYR A 83 9.18 -12.45 21.39
CA TYR A 83 10.23 -11.67 20.74
C TYR A 83 10.57 -12.17 19.33
N LEU A 84 10.51 -13.49 19.09
CA LEU A 84 10.69 -14.07 17.76
C LEU A 84 9.60 -13.58 16.79
N ILE A 85 8.34 -13.56 17.23
CA ILE A 85 7.24 -13.00 16.42
C ILE A 85 7.52 -11.54 16.07
N ILE A 86 7.88 -10.71 17.04
CA ILE A 86 8.18 -9.28 16.81
C ILE A 86 9.34 -9.14 15.82
N ALA A 87 10.46 -9.83 16.04
CA ALA A 87 11.63 -9.76 15.18
C ALA A 87 11.31 -10.20 13.75
N SER A 88 10.59 -11.32 13.59
CA SER A 88 10.18 -11.81 12.27
C SER A 88 9.23 -10.85 11.55
N PHE A 89 8.34 -10.18 12.29
CA PHE A 89 7.44 -9.17 11.75
C PHE A 89 8.21 -7.92 11.29
N ILE A 90 9.22 -7.48 12.04
CA ILE A 90 10.10 -6.38 11.62
C ILE A 90 10.84 -6.75 10.33
N LEU A 91 11.36 -7.98 10.23
CA LEU A 91 12.01 -8.46 9.00
C LEU A 91 11.04 -8.51 7.81
N LEU A 92 9.80 -8.95 8.03
CA LEU A 92 8.73 -8.88 7.03
C LEU A 92 8.52 -7.45 6.52
N LEU A 93 8.42 -6.48 7.42
CA LEU A 93 8.26 -5.07 7.04
C LEU A 93 9.46 -4.55 6.24
N ILE A 94 10.69 -4.88 6.65
CA ILE A 94 11.90 -4.51 5.92
C ILE A 94 11.91 -5.11 4.51
N ALA A 95 11.53 -6.38 4.36
CA ALA A 95 11.45 -7.04 3.07
C ALA A 95 10.43 -6.37 2.14
N ILE A 96 9.24 -6.04 2.65
CA ILE A 96 8.20 -5.32 1.89
C ILE A 96 8.68 -3.93 1.49
N ILE A 97 9.34 -3.20 2.40
CA ILE A 97 9.88 -1.86 2.12
C ILE A 97 10.92 -1.93 1.00
N PHE A 98 11.85 -2.89 1.07
CA PHE A 98 12.88 -3.06 0.06
C PHE A 98 12.27 -3.41 -1.32
N LEU A 99 11.33 -4.35 -1.34
CA LEU A 99 10.58 -4.73 -2.54
C LEU A 99 9.82 -3.52 -3.13
N ALA A 100 9.15 -2.75 -2.28
CA ALA A 100 8.43 -1.54 -2.68
C ALA A 100 9.38 -0.50 -3.26
N SER A 101 10.55 -0.27 -2.66
CA SER A 101 11.52 0.72 -3.12
C SER A 101 12.10 0.39 -4.49
N ILE A 102 12.39 -0.89 -4.76
CA ILE A 102 12.86 -1.34 -6.06
C ILE A 102 11.74 -1.22 -7.11
N LEU A 103 10.62 -1.92 -6.89
CA LEU A 103 9.58 -2.03 -7.91
C LEU A 103 8.86 -0.71 -8.12
N LYS A 104 8.45 -0.02 -7.05
CA LYS A 104 7.79 1.30 -7.20
C LYS A 104 8.76 2.35 -7.72
N GLY A 105 10.05 2.29 -7.37
CA GLY A 105 11.07 3.16 -7.94
C GLY A 105 11.16 3.03 -9.46
N ILE A 106 11.20 1.80 -9.98
CA ILE A 106 11.21 1.52 -11.43
C ILE A 106 9.90 1.97 -12.09
N ILE A 107 8.75 1.61 -11.50
CA ILE A 107 7.42 1.94 -12.01
C ILE A 107 7.24 3.46 -12.16
N TRP A 108 7.59 4.22 -11.12
CA TRP A 108 7.46 5.67 -11.13
C TRP A 108 8.45 6.34 -12.08
N ALA A 109 9.68 5.82 -12.16
CA ALA A 109 10.65 6.29 -13.13
C ALA A 109 10.15 6.14 -14.57
N LYS A 110 9.53 5.00 -14.90
CA LYS A 110 8.90 4.78 -16.21
C LYS A 110 7.69 5.67 -16.44
N THR A 111 6.82 5.82 -15.43
CA THR A 111 5.60 6.62 -15.53
C THR A 111 5.90 8.10 -15.84
N ILE A 112 6.95 8.66 -15.25
CA ILE A 112 7.35 10.06 -15.48
C ILE A 112 8.51 10.21 -16.48
N LYS A 113 8.91 9.13 -17.15
CA LYS A 113 9.98 9.08 -18.17
C LYS A 113 11.35 9.57 -17.66
N SER A 114 11.69 9.27 -16.42
CA SER A 114 13.03 9.55 -15.84
C SER A 114 13.96 8.35 -15.92
N LYS A 115 15.28 8.60 -15.89
CA LYS A 115 16.31 7.55 -15.88
C LYS A 115 16.29 6.76 -14.57
N ILE A 116 16.22 5.43 -14.68
CA ILE A 116 16.39 4.53 -13.53
C ILE A 116 17.86 4.53 -13.12
N SER A 117 18.14 4.74 -11.85
CA SER A 117 19.49 4.70 -11.28
C SER A 117 19.47 4.14 -9.87
N PHE A 118 20.58 3.54 -9.43
CA PHE A 118 20.71 3.06 -8.05
C PHE A 118 20.50 4.17 -7.01
N ASN A 119 20.98 5.39 -7.31
CA ASN A 119 20.76 6.57 -6.48
C ASN A 119 19.24 6.86 -6.29
N LEU A 120 18.44 6.75 -7.36
CA LEU A 120 16.99 6.92 -7.26
C LEU A 120 16.37 5.85 -6.34
N ILE A 121 16.74 4.58 -6.50
CA ILE A 121 16.23 3.47 -5.69
C ILE A 121 16.59 3.66 -4.21
N SER A 122 17.84 4.05 -3.91
CA SER A 122 18.28 4.36 -2.55
C SER A 122 17.46 5.50 -1.93
N LYS A 123 17.19 6.57 -2.69
CA LYS A 123 16.33 7.66 -2.21
C LYS A 123 14.87 7.19 -1.98
N PHE A 124 14.34 6.29 -2.82
CA PHE A 124 13.05 5.64 -2.58
C PHE A 124 13.05 4.75 -1.34
N LEU A 125 14.17 4.10 -1.01
CA LEU A 125 14.31 3.35 0.23
C LEU A 125 14.13 4.24 1.45
N VAL A 126 14.85 5.37 1.49
CA VAL A 126 14.71 6.33 2.59
C VAL A 126 13.29 6.90 2.67
N LEU A 127 12.68 7.23 1.52
CA LEU A 127 11.29 7.70 1.46
C LEU A 127 10.32 6.67 2.04
N ASN A 128 10.44 5.41 1.62
CA ASN A 128 9.54 4.34 2.05
C ASN A 128 9.74 3.96 3.51
N LEU A 129 10.98 3.96 4.00
CA LEU A 129 11.27 3.74 5.44
C LEU A 129 10.56 4.78 6.31
N ILE A 130 10.71 6.06 5.97
CA ILE A 130 10.08 7.15 6.74
C ILE A 130 8.56 7.11 6.60
N TRP A 131 8.05 6.90 5.39
CA TRP A 131 6.62 6.90 5.13
C TRP A 131 5.90 5.70 5.75
N MET A 132 6.48 4.50 5.64
CA MET A 132 5.94 3.30 6.29
C MET A 132 6.12 3.36 7.80
N GLY A 133 7.23 3.93 8.30
CA GLY A 133 7.42 4.19 9.73
C GLY A 133 6.34 5.09 10.31
N PHE A 134 5.95 6.15 9.59
CA PHE A 134 4.82 7.00 9.97
C PHE A 134 3.50 6.20 10.07
N TRP A 135 3.18 5.37 9.09
CA TRP A 135 1.98 4.52 9.14
C TRP A 135 2.05 3.46 10.24
N PHE A 136 3.22 2.89 10.49
CA PHE A 136 3.43 1.95 11.57
C PHE A 136 3.14 2.57 12.94
N VAL A 137 3.59 3.81 13.17
CA VAL A 137 3.24 4.57 14.38
C VAL A 137 1.73 4.76 14.49
N ILE A 138 1.04 5.11 13.41
CA ILE A 138 -0.44 5.25 13.42
C ILE A 138 -1.12 3.91 13.78
N ILE A 139 -0.66 2.80 13.18
CA ILE A 139 -1.18 1.45 13.46
C ILE A 139 -0.98 1.09 14.93
N LEU A 140 0.19 1.39 15.51
CA LEU A 140 0.45 1.19 16.94
C LEU A 140 -0.48 2.04 17.82
N LEU A 141 -0.65 3.32 17.50
CA LEU A 141 -1.57 4.20 18.23
C LEU A 141 -3.01 3.68 18.19
N ILE A 142 -3.49 3.22 17.02
CA ILE A 142 -4.81 2.60 16.89
C ILE A 142 -4.90 1.37 17.79
N SER A 143 -3.89 0.51 17.77
CA SER A 143 -3.89 -0.74 18.54
C SER A 143 -3.88 -0.51 20.05
N LEU A 144 -3.29 0.60 20.52
CA LEU A 144 -3.19 0.95 21.94
C LEU A 144 -4.39 1.72 22.48
N PHE A 145 -4.97 2.62 21.67
CA PHE A 145 -5.97 3.59 22.14
C PHE A 145 -7.39 3.33 21.66
N VAL A 146 -7.59 2.47 20.65
CA VAL A 146 -8.92 2.16 20.11
C VAL A 146 -9.47 0.88 20.74
N GLN A 147 -10.78 0.89 21.04
CA GLN A 147 -11.48 -0.31 21.51
C GLN A 147 -11.32 -1.46 20.51
N GLN A 148 -11.07 -2.67 21.01
CA GLN A 148 -10.72 -3.85 20.21
C GLN A 148 -11.71 -4.13 19.07
N GLN A 149 -13.02 -3.89 19.30
CA GLN A 149 -14.07 -4.09 18.30
C GLN A 149 -13.97 -3.11 17.12
N SER A 150 -13.44 -1.91 17.35
CA SER A 150 -13.32 -0.85 16.35
C SER A 150 -11.97 -0.85 15.62
N VAL A 151 -10.96 -1.54 16.16
CA VAL A 151 -9.61 -1.62 15.57
C VAL A 151 -9.63 -1.99 14.07
N PRO A 152 -10.38 -3.02 13.61
CA PRO A 152 -10.38 -3.38 12.19
C PRO A 152 -10.86 -2.24 11.27
N MET A 153 -11.86 -1.47 11.70
CA MET A 153 -12.39 -0.34 10.93
C MET A 153 -11.35 0.78 10.81
N PHE A 154 -10.68 1.14 11.91
CA PHE A 154 -9.61 2.15 11.89
C PHE A 154 -8.39 1.68 11.09
N MET A 155 -8.05 0.40 11.12
CA MET A 155 -7.00 -0.17 10.27
C MET A 155 -7.36 -0.05 8.79
N LEU A 156 -8.60 -0.33 8.42
CA LEU A 156 -9.07 -0.18 7.03
C LEU A 156 -8.97 1.28 6.57
N ILE A 157 -9.43 2.24 7.38
CA ILE A 157 -9.33 3.68 7.09
C ILE A 157 -7.86 4.09 6.89
N THR A 158 -6.99 3.65 7.80
CA THR A 158 -5.54 3.87 7.75
C THR A 158 -4.94 3.37 6.44
N ILE A 159 -5.28 2.15 6.00
CA ILE A 159 -4.81 1.58 4.73
C ILE A 159 -5.31 2.41 3.54
N ILE A 160 -6.58 2.81 3.51
CA ILE A 160 -7.16 3.62 2.44
C ILE A 160 -6.45 4.97 2.34
N LEU A 161 -6.24 5.65 3.47
CA LEU A 161 -5.50 6.90 3.52
C LEU A 161 -4.04 6.70 3.08
N GLY A 162 -3.39 5.62 3.52
CA GLY A 162 -2.05 5.24 3.09
C GLY A 162 -1.92 5.15 1.58
N LEU A 163 -2.81 4.39 0.93
CA LEU A 163 -2.84 4.27 -0.52
C LEU A 163 -3.10 5.61 -1.21
N PHE A 164 -4.04 6.40 -0.69
CA PHE A 164 -4.40 7.71 -1.21
C PHE A 164 -3.22 8.69 -1.21
N PHE A 165 -2.51 8.81 -0.09
CA PHE A 165 -1.38 9.72 0.05
C PHE A 165 -0.13 9.24 -0.71
N THR A 166 0.10 7.93 -0.78
CA THR A 166 1.31 7.34 -1.39
C THR A 166 1.48 7.74 -2.86
N ASN A 167 0.40 7.74 -3.65
CA ASN A 167 0.48 8.11 -5.07
C ASN A 167 0.92 9.56 -5.29
N THR A 168 0.39 10.49 -4.49
CA THR A 168 0.78 11.91 -4.57
C THR A 168 2.20 12.13 -4.08
N ILE A 169 2.59 11.45 -2.98
CA ILE A 169 3.96 11.52 -2.45
C ILE A 169 4.97 11.08 -3.49
N TYR A 170 4.78 9.90 -4.10
CA TYR A 170 5.67 9.40 -5.13
C TYR A 170 5.74 10.32 -6.34
N THR A 171 4.60 10.86 -6.77
CA THR A 171 4.57 11.84 -7.87
C THR A 171 5.41 13.08 -7.58
N ILE A 172 5.25 13.70 -6.41
CA ILE A 172 5.99 14.90 -6.02
C ILE A 172 7.47 14.58 -5.83
N PHE A 173 7.76 13.44 -5.22
CA PHE A 173 9.12 12.96 -5.01
C PHE A 173 9.87 12.75 -6.32
N MET A 174 9.22 12.19 -7.35
CA MET A 174 9.85 12.00 -8.65
C MET A 174 10.26 13.32 -9.33
N LYS A 175 9.58 14.42 -9.04
CA LYS A 175 9.94 15.76 -9.57
C LYS A 175 11.12 16.38 -8.82
N ASN A 176 11.18 16.17 -7.51
CA ASN A 176 12.25 16.67 -6.66
C ASN A 176 12.51 15.64 -5.56
N PRO A 177 13.50 14.73 -5.76
CA PRO A 177 13.78 13.60 -4.85
C PRO A 177 14.29 14.05 -3.48
N SER A 178 13.36 14.50 -2.64
CA SER A 178 13.58 15.05 -1.30
C SER A 178 12.44 14.63 -0.38
N LEU A 179 12.74 14.40 0.90
CA LEU A 179 11.75 14.09 1.93
C LEU A 179 10.73 15.22 2.14
N LYS A 180 11.04 16.43 1.69
CA LYS A 180 10.06 17.54 1.59
C LYS A 180 8.84 17.19 0.72
N ALA A 181 8.90 16.11 -0.08
CA ALA A 181 7.77 15.59 -0.83
C ALA A 181 6.62 15.11 0.06
N ILE A 182 6.90 14.54 1.24
CA ILE A 182 5.85 14.05 2.17
C ILE A 182 4.94 15.19 2.63
N PRO A 183 5.44 16.24 3.31
CA PRO A 183 4.58 17.33 3.78
C PRO A 183 3.94 18.11 2.63
N LYS A 184 4.62 18.25 1.47
CA LYS A 184 4.03 18.87 0.28
C LYS A 184 2.85 18.07 -0.27
N ALA A 185 2.98 16.75 -0.33
CA ALA A 185 1.91 15.86 -0.79
C ALA A 185 0.72 15.85 0.16
N ILE A 186 0.98 15.78 1.47
CA ILE A 186 -0.07 15.84 2.50
C ILE A 186 -0.85 17.14 2.36
N LYS A 187 -0.16 18.29 2.30
CA LYS A 187 -0.78 19.61 2.11
C LYS A 187 -1.60 19.66 0.81
N LEU A 188 -1.06 19.14 -0.29
CA LEU A 188 -1.76 19.13 -1.57
C LEU A 188 -3.02 18.27 -1.53
N ASN A 189 -2.92 17.06 -0.99
CA ASN A 189 -4.03 16.13 -0.89
C ASN A 189 -5.16 16.63 0.01
N ILE A 190 -4.84 17.30 1.13
CA ILE A 190 -5.85 17.88 2.02
C ILE A 190 -6.48 19.11 1.37
N SER A 191 -5.67 20.06 0.88
CA SER A 191 -6.18 21.31 0.30
C SER A 191 -6.98 21.11 -0.99
N LYS A 192 -6.69 20.04 -1.73
CA LYS A 192 -7.32 19.76 -3.03
C LYS A 192 -7.91 18.36 -3.10
N ILE A 193 -8.43 17.83 -1.99
CA ILE A 193 -8.97 16.46 -1.90
C ILE A 193 -10.00 16.18 -3.00
N HIS A 194 -10.85 17.16 -3.30
CA HIS A 194 -11.89 17.08 -4.31
C HIS A 194 -11.34 16.81 -5.73
N LEU A 195 -10.10 17.21 -6.04
CA LEU A 195 -9.44 16.91 -7.32
C LEU A 195 -9.00 15.46 -7.43
N PHE A 196 -8.71 14.83 -6.30
CA PHE A 196 -8.27 13.45 -6.25
C PHE A 196 -9.44 12.49 -6.15
N LEU A 197 -10.65 12.91 -5.75
CA LEU A 197 -11.82 12.02 -5.59
C LEU A 197 -12.24 11.34 -6.91
N LEU A 198 -12.19 12.04 -8.04
CA LEU A 198 -12.69 11.54 -9.32
C LEU A 198 -12.18 10.12 -9.70
N PRO A 199 -10.87 9.86 -9.76
CA PRO A 199 -10.38 8.51 -10.08
C PRO A 199 -10.85 7.46 -9.05
N TYR A 200 -10.93 7.81 -7.76
CA TYR A 200 -11.42 6.88 -6.73
C TYR A 200 -12.92 6.58 -6.87
N THR A 201 -13.72 7.55 -7.28
CA THR A 201 -15.13 7.30 -7.59
C THR A 201 -15.28 6.37 -8.80
N ILE A 202 -14.45 6.54 -9.83
CA ILE A 202 -14.48 5.69 -11.03
C ILE A 202 -14.17 4.22 -10.67
N ILE A 203 -13.16 3.95 -9.83
CA ILE A 203 -12.87 2.55 -9.44
C ILE A 203 -13.96 1.93 -8.58
N LEU A 204 -14.54 2.69 -7.65
CA LEU A 204 -15.62 2.19 -6.81
C LEU A 204 -16.82 1.80 -7.69
N LEU A 205 -17.12 2.61 -8.69
CA LEU A 205 -18.18 2.35 -9.66
C LEU A 205 -17.86 1.11 -10.53
N LEU A 206 -16.62 0.97 -11.01
CA LEU A 206 -16.19 -0.23 -11.76
C LEU A 206 -16.27 -1.50 -10.91
N ILE A 207 -15.71 -1.49 -9.69
CA ILE A 207 -15.77 -2.62 -8.76
C ILE A 207 -17.23 -3.00 -8.49
N PHE A 208 -18.09 -2.00 -8.23
CA PHE A 208 -19.51 -2.24 -8.01
C PHE A 208 -20.19 -2.93 -9.20
N ILE A 209 -19.95 -2.44 -10.42
CA ILE A 209 -20.48 -3.07 -11.64
C ILE A 209 -20.00 -4.53 -11.74
N ILE A 210 -18.71 -4.79 -11.53
CA ILE A 210 -18.15 -6.13 -11.68
C ILE A 210 -18.67 -7.08 -10.60
N VAL A 211 -18.83 -6.62 -9.35
CA VAL A 211 -19.46 -7.43 -8.29
C VAL A 211 -20.88 -7.80 -8.69
N LYS A 212 -21.65 -6.85 -9.24
CA LYS A 212 -23.01 -7.14 -9.75
C LYS A 212 -23.00 -8.12 -10.90
N LEU A 213 -22.11 -7.96 -11.88
CA LEU A 213 -21.95 -8.90 -12.99
C LEU A 213 -21.53 -10.29 -12.50
N ASN A 214 -20.62 -10.38 -11.53
CA ASN A 214 -20.19 -11.66 -10.98
C ASN A 214 -21.32 -12.40 -10.26
N ASN A 215 -22.19 -11.67 -9.56
CA ASN A 215 -23.36 -12.26 -8.93
C ASN A 215 -24.41 -12.74 -9.95
N LEU A 216 -24.47 -12.13 -11.13
CA LEU A 216 -25.38 -12.52 -12.21
C LEU A 216 -24.86 -13.71 -13.04
N PHE A 217 -23.56 -13.76 -13.30
CA PHE A 217 -22.97 -14.72 -14.26
C PHE A 217 -22.05 -15.78 -13.63
N THR A 218 -21.80 -15.72 -12.31
CA THR A 218 -20.97 -16.67 -11.55
C THR A 218 -19.62 -16.98 -12.24
N PHE A 219 -18.80 -15.95 -12.45
CA PHE A 219 -17.52 -16.14 -13.13
C PHE A 219 -16.55 -16.98 -12.29
N ARG A 220 -16.17 -18.16 -12.81
CA ARG A 220 -15.17 -19.07 -12.19
C ARG A 220 -13.82 -18.38 -11.92
N TYR A 221 -13.48 -17.35 -12.68
CA TYR A 221 -12.21 -16.62 -12.59
C TYR A 221 -12.35 -15.18 -12.08
N SER A 222 -13.41 -14.91 -11.30
CA SER A 222 -13.69 -13.56 -10.78
C SER A 222 -12.51 -12.93 -10.02
N ALA A 223 -11.75 -13.72 -9.25
CA ALA A 223 -10.55 -13.23 -8.55
C ALA A 223 -9.47 -12.67 -9.50
N ILE A 224 -9.24 -13.32 -10.64
CA ILE A 224 -8.27 -12.86 -11.66
C ILE A 224 -8.78 -11.57 -12.28
N LEU A 225 -10.07 -11.50 -12.60
CA LEU A 225 -10.71 -10.31 -13.14
C LEU A 225 -10.55 -9.13 -12.17
N TYR A 226 -10.89 -9.31 -10.89
CA TYR A 226 -10.71 -8.28 -9.85
C TYR A 226 -9.26 -7.82 -9.74
N GLY A 227 -8.30 -8.75 -9.77
CA GLY A 227 -6.87 -8.43 -9.75
C GLY A 227 -6.45 -7.56 -10.94
N LEU A 228 -6.86 -7.93 -12.15
CA LEU A 228 -6.57 -7.14 -13.36
C LEU A 228 -7.15 -5.73 -13.27
N ILE A 229 -8.41 -5.60 -12.85
CA ILE A 229 -9.06 -4.29 -12.70
C ILE A 229 -8.31 -3.41 -11.71
N VAL A 230 -7.93 -3.97 -10.55
CA VAL A 230 -7.20 -3.24 -9.51
C VAL A 230 -5.83 -2.78 -10.02
N VAL A 231 -5.09 -3.64 -10.72
CA VAL A 231 -3.75 -3.29 -11.25
C VAL A 231 -3.86 -2.26 -12.38
N THR A 232 -4.80 -2.44 -13.31
CA THR A 232 -5.06 -1.46 -14.38
C THR A 232 -5.47 -0.12 -13.80
N TYR A 233 -6.35 -0.12 -12.79
CA TYR A 233 -6.74 1.10 -12.11
C TYR A 233 -5.56 1.77 -11.40
N ALA A 234 -4.74 1.02 -10.67
CA ALA A 234 -3.56 1.57 -10.00
C ALA A 234 -2.62 2.28 -11.00
N ALA A 235 -2.47 1.73 -12.20
CA ALA A 235 -1.74 2.40 -13.28
C ALA A 235 -2.43 3.69 -13.75
N LEU A 236 -3.74 3.67 -14.00
CA LEU A 236 -4.51 4.86 -14.43
C LEU A 236 -4.46 5.99 -13.40
N VAL A 237 -4.67 5.69 -12.12
CA VAL A 237 -4.53 6.67 -11.02
C VAL A 237 -3.16 7.32 -11.06
N ARG A 238 -2.12 6.53 -11.30
CA ARG A 238 -0.74 7.04 -11.35
C ARG A 238 -0.56 8.10 -12.43
N TYR A 239 -1.04 7.83 -13.64
CA TYR A 239 -0.97 8.80 -14.76
C TYR A 239 -1.84 10.03 -14.49
N TYR A 240 -3.02 9.83 -13.90
CA TYR A 240 -3.91 10.92 -13.50
C TYR A 240 -3.26 11.82 -12.45
N THR A 241 -2.81 11.26 -11.32
CA THR A 241 -2.13 11.98 -10.23
C THR A 241 -0.88 12.69 -10.77
N SER A 242 -0.09 12.05 -11.62
CA SER A 242 1.07 12.67 -12.27
C SER A 242 0.70 13.91 -13.06
N THR A 243 -0.35 13.82 -13.90
CA THR A 243 -0.81 14.93 -14.74
C THR A 243 -1.43 16.04 -13.90
N LEU A 244 -2.23 15.69 -12.89
CA LEU A 244 -2.87 16.61 -11.97
C LEU A 244 -1.83 17.44 -11.20
N VAL A 245 -0.83 16.77 -10.60
CA VAL A 245 0.27 17.42 -9.87
C VAL A 245 1.14 18.27 -10.80
N GLN A 246 1.19 17.98 -12.10
CA GLN A 246 1.84 18.85 -13.10
C GLN A 246 1.03 20.10 -13.45
N ALA A 247 -0.29 20.01 -13.45
CA ALA A 247 -1.19 21.12 -13.77
C ALA A 247 -1.39 22.11 -12.62
N ILE A 248 -1.24 21.66 -11.37
CA ILE A 248 -1.43 22.47 -10.15
C ILE A 248 -0.20 23.37 -9.85
N LYS A 249 0.52 23.86 -10.86
CA LYS A 249 1.59 24.83 -10.62
C LYS A 249 1.07 26.14 -10.05
#